data_AF-A0A2N2NFC2-F1
#
_entry.id   AF-A0A2N2NFC2-F1
#
_cell.length_a   1.000
_cell.length_b   1.000
_cell.length_c   1.000
_cell.angle_alpha   90.00
_cell.angle_beta   90.00
_cell.angle_gamma   90.00
#
_symmetry.space_group_name_H-M   'P 1'
#
loop_
_entity.id
_entity.type
_entity.pdbx_description
1 polymer ?
#
loop_
_entity_poly.entity_id
_entity_poly.type
_entity_poly.pdbx_seq_one_letter_code
_entity_poly.pdbx_strand_id
1 'polypeptide(L)' 'MPITCAYRLLAEGKDLPWWHHLVSGSRDTIHQIGVSVRGKIEYEKEIDLDDLEDHVVDWFDQPWMVD' A
#
# COMPACT_ATOMS: atom_id res chain seq x y z
N MET A 1 6.15 5.13 -6.63
CA MET A 1 4.90 5.47 -5.90
C MET A 1 3.85 4.44 -6.30
N PRO A 2 3.15 3.79 -5.35
CA PRO A 2 2.31 2.64 -5.65
C PRO A 2 1.16 2.93 -6.61
N ILE A 3 0.84 1.94 -7.46
CA ILE A 3 -0.52 1.47 -7.78
C ILE A 3 -1.71 2.33 -7.33
N THR A 4 -1.93 2.21 -6.04
CA THR A 4 -3.15 2.57 -5.31
C THR A 4 -3.00 3.88 -4.55
N CYS A 5 -1.90 4.62 -4.75
CA CYS A 5 -1.63 5.83 -3.99
C CYS A 5 -2.75 6.85 -4.20
N ALA A 6 -3.44 7.21 -3.11
CA ALA A 6 -4.57 8.13 -3.15
C ALA A 6 -4.20 9.48 -3.81
N TYR A 7 -3.01 10.01 -3.52
CA TYR A 7 -2.53 11.24 -4.15
C TYR A 7 -2.41 11.11 -5.67
N ARG A 8 -1.89 9.97 -6.16
CA ARG A 8 -1.76 9.73 -7.60
C ARG A 8 -3.11 9.53 -8.28
N LEU A 9 -3.97 8.69 -7.71
CA LEU A 9 -5.31 8.43 -8.26
C LEU A 9 -6.12 9.73 -8.35
N LEU A 10 -6.15 10.52 -7.27
CA LEU A 10 -6.86 11.79 -7.25
C LEU A 10 -6.26 12.81 -8.22
N ALA A 11 -4.92 12.88 -8.36
CA ALA A 11 -4.27 13.75 -9.33
C ALA A 11 -4.58 13.36 -10.79
N GLU A 12 -4.80 12.07 -11.06
CA GLU A 12 -5.20 11.54 -12.37
C GLU A 12 -6.71 11.61 -12.62
N GLY A 13 -7.51 12.12 -11.68
CA GLY A 13 -8.96 12.15 -11.78
C GLY A 13 -9.62 10.78 -11.69
N LYS A 14 -8.93 9.79 -11.11
CA LYS A 14 -9.44 8.43 -10.87
C LYS A 14 -10.14 8.33 -9.52
N ASP A 15 -11.07 7.41 -9.44
CA ASP A 15 -11.72 7.05 -8.18
C ASP A 15 -10.76 6.33 -7.23
N LEU A 16 -11.05 6.43 -5.94
CA LEU A 16 -10.40 5.60 -4.93
C LEU A 16 -11.06 4.21 -4.93
N PRO A 17 -10.30 3.12 -4.74
CA PRO A 17 -10.87 1.78 -4.66
C PRO A 17 -11.93 1.69 -3.55
N TRP A 18 -12.94 0.83 -3.72
CA TRP A 18 -14.05 0.69 -2.76
C TRP A 18 -13.58 0.39 -1.34
N TRP A 19 -12.45 -0.29 -1.21
CA TRP A 19 -11.84 -0.69 0.05
C TRP A 19 -11.06 0.43 0.74
N HIS A 20 -10.81 1.55 0.06
CA HIS A 20 -10.10 2.69 0.64
C HIS A 20 -10.91 3.28 1.80
N HIS A 21 -10.26 3.68 2.90
CA HIS A 21 -10.97 4.11 4.12
C HIS A 21 -11.83 5.36 3.91
N LEU A 22 -11.47 6.23 2.96
CA LEU A 22 -12.27 7.40 2.57
C LEU A 22 -13.54 7.03 1.78
N VAL A 23 -13.60 5.83 1.20
CA VAL A 23 -14.76 5.32 0.44
C VAL A 23 -15.58 4.38 1.32
N SER A 24 -14.96 3.37 1.92
CA SER A 24 -15.62 2.40 2.79
C SER A 24 -16.03 2.96 4.16
N GLY A 25 -15.49 4.10 4.57
CA GLY A 25 -15.72 4.69 5.90
C GLY A 25 -15.03 3.95 7.05
N SER A 26 -14.32 2.85 6.77
CA SER A 26 -13.64 2.02 7.77
C SER A 26 -12.17 1.85 7.45
N ARG A 27 -11.32 1.92 8.48
CA ARG A 27 -9.90 1.59 8.38
C ARG A 27 -9.65 0.08 8.39
N ASP A 28 -10.64 -0.72 8.77
CA ASP A 28 -10.48 -2.17 8.81
C ASP A 28 -10.54 -2.81 7.43
N THR A 29 -11.20 -2.17 6.46
CA THR A 29 -11.38 -2.71 5.10
C THR A 29 -10.04 -3.02 4.42
N ILE A 30 -9.03 -2.15 4.58
CA ILE A 30 -7.68 -2.38 4.03
C ILE A 30 -6.98 -3.61 4.63
N HIS A 31 -7.31 -3.96 5.89
CA HIS A 31 -6.77 -5.13 6.55
C HIS A 31 -7.50 -6.39 6.09
N GLN A 32 -8.84 -6.32 5.97
CA GLN A 32 -9.68 -7.42 5.55
C GLN A 32 -9.33 -7.94 4.15
N ILE A 33 -8.98 -7.05 3.23
CA ILE A 33 -8.63 -7.43 1.84
C ILE A 33 -7.13 -7.65 1.62
N GLY A 34 -6.29 -7.54 2.66
CA GLY A 34 -4.87 -7.85 2.58
C GLY A 34 -3.96 -6.81 1.90
N VAL A 35 -4.49 -5.64 1.52
CA VAL A 35 -3.69 -4.55 0.90
C VAL A 35 -2.88 -3.73 1.92
N SER A 36 -3.09 -3.96 3.21
CA SER A 36 -2.30 -3.33 4.26
C SER A 36 -0.83 -3.76 4.23
N VAL A 37 0.05 -2.82 4.58
CA VAL A 37 1.48 -3.05 4.87
C VAL A 37 1.70 -3.64 6.27
N ARG A 38 0.67 -3.71 7.12
CA ARG A 38 0.80 -4.23 8.49
C ARG A 38 1.36 -5.66 8.47
N GLY A 39 2.39 -5.89 9.29
CA GLY A 39 3.07 -7.19 9.37
C GLY A 39 4.06 -7.46 8.23
N LYS A 40 4.31 -6.46 7.37
CA LYS A 40 5.26 -6.52 6.25
C LYS A 40 6.35 -5.43 6.37
N ILE A 41 6.59 -4.93 7.58
CA ILE A 41 7.51 -3.83 7.85
C ILE A 41 8.41 -4.21 9.02
N GLU A 42 9.69 -3.91 8.87
CA GLU A 42 10.73 -4.11 9.87
C GLU A 42 11.29 -2.76 10.32
N TYR A 43 11.87 -2.70 11.53
CA TYR A 43 12.43 -1.46 12.04
C TYR A 43 13.81 -1.23 11.41
N GLU A 44 13.93 -0.19 10.57
CA GLU A 44 15.17 0.11 9.82
C GLU A 44 16.45 0.09 10.68
N LYS A 45 16.41 0.54 11.93
CA LYS A 45 17.60 0.56 12.80
C LYS A 45 18.05 -0.81 13.31
N GLU A 46 17.22 -1.83 13.14
CA GLU A 46 17.54 -3.23 13.46
C GLU A 46 18.04 -4.00 12.22
N ILE A 47 18.09 -3.35 11.05
CA ILE A 47 18.59 -3.90 9.79
C ILE A 47 20.04 -3.43 9.59
N ASP A 48 20.92 -4.32 9.13
CA ASP A 48 22.26 -3.92 8.71
C ASP A 48 22.16 -2.99 7.49
N LEU A 49 23.03 -1.98 7.42
CA LEU A 49 23.07 -1.05 6.29
C LEU A 49 23.30 -1.78 4.95
N ASP A 50 24.09 -2.87 4.99
CA ASP A 50 24.38 -3.68 3.81
C ASP A 50 23.17 -4.51 3.34
N ASP A 51 22.17 -4.75 4.21
CA ASP A 51 20.96 -5.52 3.92
C ASP A 51 19.75 -4.64 3.53
N LEU A 52 19.90 -3.30 3.52
CA LEU A 52 18.80 -2.39 3.22
C LEU A 52 18.24 -2.55 1.80
N GLU A 53 19.09 -2.93 0.83
CA GLU A 53 18.66 -3.10 -0.55
C GLU A 53 17.71 -4.29 -0.72
N ASP A 54 17.83 -5.33 0.11
CA ASP A 54 16.96 -6.51 0.09
C ASP A 54 15.52 -6.20 0.56
N HIS A 55 15.32 -5.05 1.19
CA HIS A 55 14.01 -4.59 1.68
C HIS A 55 13.24 -3.74 0.65
N VAL A 56 13.80 -3.54 -0.55
CA VAL A 56 13.10 -2.91 -1.67
C VAL A 56 12.11 -3.90 -2.28
N VAL A 57 10.83 -3.52 -2.32
CA VAL A 57 9.74 -4.40 -2.74
C VAL A 57 8.79 -3.74 -3.74
N ASP A 58 8.17 -4.55 -4.61
CA ASP A 58 7.22 -4.13 -5.66
C ASP A 58 5.84 -4.82 -5.56
N TRP A 59 5.61 -5.62 -4.52
CA TRP A 59 4.39 -6.42 -4.35
C TRP A 59 3.09 -5.61 -4.20
N PHE A 60 3.16 -4.29 -4.05
CA PHE A 60 2.01 -3.37 -4.00
C PHE A 60 1.60 -2.80 -5.37
N ASP A 61 2.32 -3.12 -6.45
CA ASP A 61 2.01 -2.69 -7.81
C ASP A 61 1.21 -3.74 -8.59
N GLN A 62 0.16 -4.28 -7.95
CA GLN A 62 -0.68 -5.33 -8.52
C GLN A 62 -1.96 -4.75 -9.14
N PRO A 63 -2.30 -5.08 -10.41
CA PRO A 63 -3.48 -4.53 -11.11
C PRO A 63 -4.79 -4.67 -10.35
N TRP A 64 -5.04 -5.85 -9.77
CA TRP A 64 -6.29 -6.15 -9.05
C TRP A 64 -6.58 -5.23 -7.86
N MET A 65 -5.59 -4.47 -7.38
CA MET A 65 -5.79 -3.56 -6.26
C MET A 65 -6.55 -2.27 -6.66
N VAL A 66 -6.60 -1.94 -7.96
CA VAL A 66 -7.33 -0.76 -8.47
C VAL A 66 -8.54 -1.12 -9.36
N ASP A 67 -8.69 -2.40 -9.70
CA ASP A 67 -9.84 -2.97 -10.44
C ASP A 67 -11.04 -3.24 -9.52
#